data_AF-A0A2S4PPD7-F1
#
_entry.id   AF-A0A2S4PPD7-F1
#
_cell.length_a   1.000
_cell.length_b   1.000
_cell.length_c   1.000
_cell.angle_alpha   90.00
_cell.angle_beta   90.00
_cell.angle_gamma   90.00
#
_symmetry.space_group_name_H-M   'P 1'
#
loop_
_entity.id
_entity.type
_entity.pdbx_description
1 polymer ?
#
loop_
_entity_poly.entity_id
_entity_poly.type
_entity_poly.pdbx_seq_one_letter_code
_entity_poly.pdbx_strand_id
1 'polypeptide(L)'
;MQFVALSIILALFLFLAPASSTAPEQTSPSENGYDCGRYFFTDEMIMIAIEEALSDAGKEQLIPYSGPLYDHPMSLYTWPLNYDRLNDIETTKPKERIWRASVYQLVFTEHGETVGAIVRIGNFDFAKCWRIENSQPIAQMYELEQSTGYQCGQKFIPNEDLAHSRNIAMTYIGKGRQFPAAYIGHLYNPDAGFLIWPIYRGQVFFRYANGPKGPYYLVMDVKGQIQDVIVKTMKQQSYVRCIRSRNDPYPLYLDAESSTAAGSSGAVGSTSAKENADATGSSTASKITHSGFMCGFVFFSDNSLENARKSAAASKNSPYPMLHYGPPCDTPCLFWPIRPFSLPYGPGRAPQYRLVLTLDHQIMYVVVTSVNEIKKCEKMIVTDRISHHDKNDYHCGSKEFKNHELLATAKIACEKRKDYVTAYPRHYEGETFDVEAPGIHFVVMNYNCVVAGALTRERSTRKLIKCRPLNVWVSRNPSQESSKK
;
A
#
# COMPACT_ATOMS: atom_id res chain seq x y z
N MET A 1 36.71 45.20 54.48
CA MET A 1 36.78 45.24 53.00
C MET A 1 36.63 43.83 52.41
N GLN A 2 35.46 43.19 52.55
CA GLN A 2 35.20 41.85 51.99
C GLN A 2 33.77 41.64 51.48
N PHE A 3 32.87 42.61 51.67
CA PHE A 3 31.45 42.50 51.24
C PHE A 3 31.15 43.08 49.85
N VAL A 4 32.10 43.79 49.22
CA VAL A 4 31.86 44.44 47.91
C VAL A 4 32.11 43.46 46.75
N ALA A 5 32.92 42.42 46.95
CA ALA A 5 33.25 41.47 45.88
C ALA A 5 32.13 40.46 45.56
N LEU A 6 31.26 40.14 46.54
CA LEU A 6 30.17 39.18 46.31
C LEU A 6 29.00 39.77 45.51
N SER A 7 28.81 41.09 45.56
CA SER A 7 27.70 41.77 44.87
C SER A 7 27.88 41.82 43.35
N ILE A 8 29.14 41.89 42.89
CA ILE A 8 29.47 41.93 41.45
C ILE A 8 29.25 40.56 40.79
N ILE A 9 29.51 39.46 41.52
CA ILE A 9 29.32 38.11 40.99
C ILE A 9 27.82 37.78 40.85
N LEU A 10 26.97 38.24 41.77
CA LEU A 10 25.52 38.02 41.68
C LEU A 10 24.87 38.84 40.56
N ALA A 11 25.36 40.06 40.29
CA ALA A 11 24.89 40.90 39.19
C ALA A 11 25.26 40.30 37.81
N LEU A 12 26.38 39.57 37.69
CA LEU A 12 26.76 38.93 36.43
C LEU A 12 25.88 37.73 36.05
N PHE A 13 25.27 37.06 37.03
CA PHE A 13 24.37 35.93 36.77
C PHE A 13 22.94 36.36 36.38
N LEU A 14 22.52 37.58 36.69
CA LEU A 14 21.17 38.08 36.38
C LEU A 14 21.02 38.71 34.98
N PHE A 15 22.12 38.90 34.23
CA PHE A 15 22.09 39.40 32.85
C PHE A 15 22.30 38.33 31.77
N LEU A 16 22.42 37.06 32.14
CA LEU A 16 22.25 35.95 31.20
C LEU A 16 20.77 35.68 30.99
N ALA A 17 20.07 36.64 30.39
CA ALA A 17 18.81 36.34 29.73
C ALA A 17 19.12 35.21 28.73
N PRO A 18 18.37 34.10 28.71
CA PRO A 18 18.50 33.13 27.63
C PRO A 18 18.24 33.91 26.36
N ALA A 19 19.27 34.06 25.52
CA ALA A 19 19.08 34.50 24.16
C ALA A 19 18.07 33.50 23.58
N SER A 20 16.82 33.94 23.42
CA SER A 20 15.82 33.21 22.66
C SER A 20 16.49 32.89 21.35
N SER A 21 16.80 31.61 21.17
CA SER A 21 17.36 31.07 19.94
C SER A 21 16.35 31.41 18.86
N THR A 22 16.56 32.54 18.18
CA THR A 22 15.98 32.80 16.88
C THR A 22 16.66 31.78 15.97
N ALA A 23 16.03 30.61 15.87
CA ALA A 23 16.38 29.62 14.88
C ALA A 23 16.54 30.36 13.55
N PRO A 24 17.69 30.24 12.85
CA PRO A 24 17.89 30.94 11.60
C PRO A 24 16.76 30.55 10.66
N GLU A 25 15.97 31.56 10.28
CA GLU A 25 14.84 31.44 9.38
C GLU A 25 15.40 31.03 8.02
N GLN A 26 15.31 29.73 7.76
CA GLN A 26 15.66 29.14 6.47
C GLN A 26 14.79 29.87 5.45
N THR A 27 15.39 30.72 4.62
CA THR A 27 14.69 31.61 3.69
C THR A 27 13.87 30.74 2.76
N SER A 28 12.60 30.55 3.10
CA SER A 28 11.67 29.84 2.25
C SER A 28 11.67 30.57 0.92
N PRO A 29 11.73 29.84 -0.22
CA PRO A 29 11.64 30.49 -1.51
C PRO A 29 10.40 31.39 -1.50
N SER A 30 10.58 32.67 -1.82
CA SER A 30 9.48 33.66 -1.87
C SER A 30 8.54 33.43 -3.06
N GLU A 31 8.61 32.25 -3.68
CA GLU A 31 7.97 31.88 -4.93
C GLU A 31 7.18 30.59 -4.74
N ASN A 32 6.00 30.52 -5.38
CA ASN A 32 5.18 29.32 -5.36
C ASN A 32 5.76 28.26 -6.30
N GLY A 33 5.59 26.99 -5.95
CA GLY A 33 6.08 25.89 -6.77
C GLY A 33 6.05 24.54 -6.09
N TYR A 34 6.90 23.63 -6.57
CA TYR A 34 6.99 22.26 -6.10
C TYR A 34 8.42 21.93 -5.61
N ASP A 35 8.54 21.60 -4.33
CA ASP A 35 9.75 21.01 -3.75
C ASP A 35 9.79 19.50 -4.06
N CYS A 36 10.63 19.17 -5.03
CA CYS A 36 10.92 17.79 -5.45
C CYS A 36 12.24 17.27 -4.86
N GLY A 37 12.67 17.84 -3.74
CA GLY A 37 13.87 17.47 -3.04
C GLY A 37 15.02 18.36 -3.49
N ARG A 38 15.95 17.82 -4.27
CA ARG A 38 17.13 18.58 -4.72
C ARG A 38 16.77 19.84 -5.52
N TYR A 39 15.60 19.86 -6.17
CA TYR A 39 15.15 20.96 -7.00
C TYR A 39 13.79 21.45 -6.56
N PHE A 40 13.63 22.77 -6.65
CA PHE A 40 12.37 23.47 -6.54
C PHE A 40 11.95 23.92 -7.94
N PHE A 41 10.74 23.53 -8.37
CA PHE A 41 10.17 23.94 -9.65
C PHE A 41 9.14 25.03 -9.43
N THR A 42 9.46 26.26 -9.85
CA THR A 42 8.58 27.42 -9.70
C THR A 42 7.35 27.28 -10.58
N ASP A 43 6.27 27.99 -10.25
CA ASP A 43 5.06 28.00 -11.09
C ASP A 43 5.35 28.47 -12.53
N GLU A 44 6.28 29.40 -12.72
CA GLU A 44 6.74 29.82 -14.05
C GLU A 44 7.36 28.66 -14.84
N MET A 45 8.25 27.88 -14.20
CA MET A 45 8.84 26.69 -14.81
C MET A 45 7.79 25.65 -15.18
N ILE A 46 6.76 25.48 -14.34
CA ILE A 46 5.64 24.58 -14.61
C ILE A 46 4.83 25.05 -15.82
N MET A 47 4.54 26.35 -15.91
CA MET A 47 3.82 26.93 -17.05
C MET A 47 4.59 26.74 -18.36
N ILE A 48 5.89 27.02 -18.39
CA ILE A 48 6.74 26.80 -19.57
C ILE A 48 6.71 25.32 -19.99
N ALA A 49 6.78 24.39 -19.03
CA ALA A 49 6.72 22.97 -19.31
C ALA A 49 5.36 22.54 -19.92
N ILE A 50 4.25 23.15 -19.49
CA ILE A 50 2.91 22.88 -20.03
C ILE A 50 2.78 23.43 -21.45
N GLU A 51 3.26 24.65 -21.69
CA GLU A 51 3.28 25.26 -23.03
C GLU A 51 4.09 24.39 -24.01
N GLU A 52 5.27 23.91 -23.58
CA GLU A 52 6.07 22.98 -24.38
C GLU A 52 5.31 21.67 -24.66
N ALA A 53 4.71 21.08 -23.62
CA ALA A 53 3.98 19.82 -23.71
C ALA A 53 2.74 19.90 -24.62
N LEU A 54 2.06 21.05 -24.65
CA LEU A 54 0.85 21.28 -25.44
C LEU A 54 1.11 21.87 -26.83
N SER A 55 2.36 22.20 -27.15
CA SER A 55 2.78 22.54 -28.52
C SER A 55 2.53 21.36 -29.47
N ASP A 56 2.44 21.62 -30.78
CA ASP A 56 2.22 20.55 -31.78
C ASP A 56 3.30 19.46 -31.69
N ALA A 57 4.56 19.86 -31.46
CA ALA A 57 5.67 18.92 -31.29
C ALA A 57 5.67 18.19 -29.93
N GLY A 58 5.09 18.81 -28.89
CA GLY A 58 4.97 18.23 -27.56
C GLY A 58 3.86 17.20 -27.47
N LYS A 59 2.72 17.47 -28.12
CA LYS A 59 1.55 16.58 -28.16
C LYS A 59 1.87 15.19 -28.69
N GLU A 60 2.75 15.09 -29.69
CA GLU A 60 3.23 13.82 -30.24
C GLU A 60 4.04 12.97 -29.23
N GLN A 61 4.50 13.59 -28.15
CA GLN A 61 5.36 12.97 -27.13
C GLN A 61 4.67 12.79 -25.79
N LEU A 62 3.41 13.22 -25.64
CA LEU A 62 2.67 13.08 -24.39
C LEU A 62 2.53 11.61 -24.01
N ILE A 63 2.88 11.30 -22.75
CA ILE A 63 2.70 9.98 -22.18
C ILE A 63 1.49 10.02 -21.24
N PRO A 64 0.44 9.23 -21.47
CA PRO A 64 -0.64 9.08 -20.52
C PRO A 64 -0.07 8.64 -19.16
N TYR A 65 -0.45 9.35 -18.11
CA TYR A 65 -0.07 9.00 -16.76
C TYR A 65 -0.74 7.69 -16.37
N SER A 66 0.08 6.72 -15.95
CA SER A 66 -0.39 5.44 -15.41
C SER A 66 0.28 5.21 -14.06
N GLY A 67 -0.42 5.56 -12.98
CA GLY A 67 0.11 5.35 -11.64
C GLY A 67 -0.91 5.67 -10.54
N PRO A 68 -0.72 5.16 -9.32
CA PRO A 68 -1.70 5.25 -8.24
C PRO A 68 -1.62 6.55 -7.43
N LEU A 69 -0.70 7.48 -7.75
CA LEU A 69 -0.57 8.72 -6.99
C LEU A 69 -1.78 9.65 -7.16
N TYR A 70 -2.47 9.56 -8.30
CA TYR A 70 -3.62 10.38 -8.62
C TYR A 70 -4.75 9.44 -9.00
N ASP A 71 -5.74 9.35 -8.13
CA ASP A 71 -6.97 8.58 -8.37
C ASP A 71 -7.97 9.51 -9.05
N HIS A 72 -7.76 9.76 -10.33
CA HIS A 72 -8.59 10.68 -11.10
C HIS A 72 -9.20 9.98 -12.31
N PRO A 73 -10.52 10.13 -12.56
CA PRO A 73 -11.19 9.54 -13.70
C PRO A 73 -10.81 10.22 -15.03
N MET A 74 -10.07 11.33 -14.96
CA MET A 74 -9.66 12.12 -16.12
C MET A 74 -8.41 11.55 -16.80
N SER A 75 -8.29 11.80 -18.10
CA SER A 75 -7.08 11.54 -18.88
C SER A 75 -5.95 12.44 -18.38
N LEU A 76 -5.09 11.89 -17.53
CA LEU A 76 -3.89 12.56 -17.05
C LEU A 76 -2.71 12.26 -17.97
N TYR A 77 -1.82 13.23 -18.13
CA TYR A 77 -0.58 13.12 -18.90
C TYR A 77 0.61 13.46 -18.01
N THR A 78 1.78 12.94 -18.39
CA THR A 78 3.04 13.37 -17.80
C THR A 78 3.91 14.13 -18.79
N TRP A 79 4.83 14.94 -18.28
CA TRP A 79 5.90 15.60 -19.05
C TRP A 79 7.20 15.61 -18.24
N PRO A 80 8.39 15.33 -18.82
CA PRO A 80 9.63 15.31 -18.07
C PRO A 80 10.03 16.74 -17.68
N LEU A 81 10.29 16.96 -16.40
CA LEU A 81 10.88 18.20 -15.92
C LEU A 81 12.40 18.06 -15.92
N ASN A 82 13.08 18.85 -16.76
CA ASN A 82 14.53 18.88 -16.81
C ASN A 82 15.03 20.24 -16.35
N TYR A 83 15.50 20.30 -15.10
CA TYR A 83 16.00 21.54 -14.50
C TYR A 83 17.14 22.18 -15.30
N ASP A 84 18.07 21.37 -15.81
CA ASP A 84 19.23 21.89 -16.56
C ASP A 84 18.78 22.49 -17.91
N ARG A 85 17.74 21.94 -18.53
CA ARG A 85 17.18 22.44 -19.81
C ARG A 85 16.26 23.63 -19.62
N LEU A 86 15.56 23.74 -18.51
CA LEU A 86 14.71 24.92 -18.24
C LEU A 86 15.55 26.19 -18.07
N ASN A 87 16.82 26.05 -17.70
CA ASN A 87 17.76 27.17 -17.60
C ASN A 87 18.56 27.42 -18.88
N ASP A 88 18.58 26.48 -19.83
CA ASP A 88 19.39 26.55 -21.05
C ASP A 88 18.45 26.54 -22.26
N ILE A 89 18.28 27.71 -22.89
CA ILE A 89 17.22 28.02 -23.89
C ILE A 89 17.32 27.19 -25.18
N GLU A 90 18.29 26.29 -25.33
CA GLU A 90 18.43 25.49 -26.55
C GLU A 90 17.29 24.45 -26.71
N THR A 91 16.43 24.73 -27.69
CA THR A 91 15.15 24.07 -28.02
C THR A 91 15.27 22.69 -28.67
N THR A 92 16.28 21.89 -28.33
CA THR A 92 16.40 20.54 -28.91
C THR A 92 15.29 19.63 -28.37
N LYS A 93 14.57 18.96 -29.29
CA LYS A 93 13.42 18.09 -28.96
C LYS A 93 13.80 17.01 -27.93
N PRO A 94 12.92 16.68 -26.98
CA PRO A 94 13.17 15.59 -26.05
C PRO A 94 13.33 14.27 -26.81
N LYS A 95 14.51 13.64 -26.73
CA LYS A 95 14.69 12.26 -27.23
C LYS A 95 14.01 11.29 -26.27
N GLU A 96 13.49 10.16 -26.75
CA GLU A 96 12.86 9.11 -25.92
C GLU A 96 13.71 8.69 -24.69
N ARG A 97 15.05 8.76 -24.84
CA ARG A 97 15.99 8.52 -23.74
C ARG A 97 15.77 9.44 -22.54
N ILE A 98 15.34 10.68 -22.76
CA ILE A 98 15.06 11.67 -21.72
C ILE A 98 13.88 11.22 -20.86
N TRP A 99 12.82 10.68 -21.45
CA TRP A 99 11.67 10.15 -20.70
C TRP A 99 12.04 9.02 -19.75
N ARG A 100 12.83 8.05 -20.24
CA ARG A 100 13.28 6.91 -19.43
C ARG A 100 14.24 7.36 -18.32
N ALA A 101 15.07 8.36 -18.59
CA ALA A 101 16.04 8.90 -17.64
C ALA A 101 15.44 9.96 -16.70
N SER A 102 14.24 10.48 -16.99
CA SER A 102 13.71 11.60 -16.21
C SER A 102 13.41 11.16 -14.77
N VAL A 103 13.99 11.93 -13.85
CA VAL A 103 13.78 11.79 -12.42
C VAL A 103 12.57 12.61 -11.97
N TYR A 104 12.21 13.67 -12.70
CA TYR A 104 11.12 14.57 -12.33
C TYR A 104 10.11 14.61 -13.47
N GLN A 105 8.82 14.57 -13.14
CA GLN A 105 7.76 14.65 -14.12
C GLN A 105 6.65 15.56 -13.60
N LEU A 106 6.11 16.37 -14.49
CA LEU A 106 4.87 17.10 -14.29
C LEU A 106 3.70 16.19 -14.62
N VAL A 107 2.60 16.31 -13.88
CA VAL A 107 1.32 15.64 -14.15
C VAL A 107 0.26 16.71 -14.35
N PHE A 108 -0.49 16.62 -15.44
CA PHE A 108 -1.49 17.61 -15.84
C PHE A 108 -2.64 16.98 -16.64
N THR A 109 -3.75 17.70 -16.76
CA THR A 109 -4.94 17.26 -17.51
C THR A 109 -4.76 17.48 -19.02
N GLU A 110 -5.67 16.94 -19.83
CA GLU A 110 -5.66 17.17 -21.29
C GLU A 110 -5.79 18.65 -21.69
N HIS A 111 -6.28 19.49 -20.78
CA HIS A 111 -6.43 20.94 -20.96
C HIS A 111 -5.26 21.76 -20.43
N GLY A 112 -4.20 21.12 -19.92
CA GLY A 112 -3.05 21.83 -19.36
C GLY A 112 -3.21 22.25 -17.91
N GLU A 113 -4.22 21.76 -17.18
CA GLU A 113 -4.35 22.09 -15.76
C GLU A 113 -3.35 21.28 -14.95
N THR A 114 -2.55 21.96 -14.12
CA THR A 114 -1.54 21.28 -13.31
C THR A 114 -2.19 20.46 -12.21
N VAL A 115 -1.91 19.16 -12.19
CA VAL A 115 -2.33 18.25 -11.10
C VAL A 115 -1.22 18.10 -10.06
N GLY A 116 0.05 18.17 -10.47
CA GLY A 116 1.19 18.28 -9.57
C GLY A 116 2.49 17.76 -10.17
N ALA A 117 3.57 17.82 -9.41
CA ALA A 117 4.86 17.24 -9.82
C ALA A 117 5.16 15.94 -9.05
N ILE A 118 5.85 15.02 -9.72
CA ILE A 118 6.28 13.74 -9.15
C ILE A 118 7.79 13.52 -9.38
N VAL A 119 8.42 12.84 -8.42
CA VAL A 119 9.85 12.51 -8.45
C VAL A 119 10.06 11.02 -8.32
N ARG A 120 11.01 10.47 -9.08
CA ARG A 120 11.40 9.07 -9.05
C ARG A 120 12.23 8.77 -7.80
N ILE A 121 11.80 7.78 -7.03
CA ILE A 121 12.41 7.37 -5.76
C ILE A 121 13.28 6.13 -5.89
N GLY A 122 14.07 5.81 -4.86
CA GLY A 122 15.14 4.79 -4.91
C GLY A 122 14.71 3.36 -5.31
N ASN A 123 13.41 3.05 -5.28
CA ASN A 123 12.84 1.78 -5.77
C ASN A 123 12.20 1.90 -7.17
N PHE A 124 12.53 2.95 -7.93
CA PHE A 124 12.00 3.28 -9.27
C PHE A 124 10.52 3.66 -9.35
N ASP A 125 9.81 3.70 -8.22
CA ASP A 125 8.48 4.32 -8.12
C ASP A 125 8.56 5.84 -8.18
N PHE A 126 7.39 6.48 -8.13
CA PHE A 126 7.25 7.92 -8.01
C PHE A 126 6.68 8.32 -6.64
N ALA A 127 7.09 9.49 -6.16
CA ALA A 127 6.50 10.20 -5.04
C ALA A 127 6.04 11.59 -5.47
N LYS A 128 4.98 12.10 -4.86
CA LYS A 128 4.53 13.49 -5.08
C LYS A 128 5.55 14.46 -4.53
N CYS A 129 5.81 15.52 -5.27
CA CYS A 129 6.55 16.66 -4.77
C CYS A 129 5.64 17.51 -3.88
N TRP A 130 6.25 18.24 -2.95
CA TRP A 130 5.52 19.07 -2.00
C TRP A 130 5.20 20.44 -2.62
N ARG A 131 3.93 20.80 -2.68
CA ARG A 131 3.49 22.12 -3.15
C ARG A 131 3.82 23.16 -2.06
N ILE A 132 4.55 24.21 -2.44
CA ILE A 132 4.82 25.37 -1.59
C ILE A 132 3.99 26.54 -2.11
N GLU A 133 3.11 27.07 -1.25
CA GLU A 133 2.29 28.25 -1.52
C GLU A 133 2.57 29.30 -0.46
N ASN A 134 3.04 30.47 -0.89
CA ASN A 134 3.44 31.57 -0.02
C ASN A 134 2.26 32.24 0.72
N SER A 135 1.02 31.91 0.33
CA SER A 135 -0.20 32.57 0.78
C SER A 135 -1.00 31.79 1.82
N GLN A 136 -0.60 30.58 2.22
CA GLN A 136 -1.30 29.84 3.28
C GLN A 136 -0.38 29.38 4.42
N PRO A 137 -0.32 30.15 5.51
CA PRO A 137 -0.05 29.56 6.81
C PRO A 137 -1.34 28.85 7.26
N ILE A 138 -1.24 27.69 7.94
CA ILE A 138 -2.26 27.16 8.88
C ILE A 138 -3.22 26.04 8.39
N ALA A 139 -3.31 25.67 7.11
CA ALA A 139 -4.21 24.56 6.72
C ALA A 139 -3.83 23.17 7.30
N GLN A 140 -2.63 22.99 7.84
CA GLN A 140 -2.10 21.66 8.17
C GLN A 140 -2.32 21.20 9.62
N MET A 141 -2.65 22.07 10.58
CA MET A 141 -2.76 21.62 11.98
C MET A 141 -3.99 20.72 12.21
N TYR A 142 -5.15 21.04 11.63
CA TYR A 142 -6.35 20.21 11.81
C TYR A 142 -6.31 18.92 10.96
N GLU A 143 -5.55 18.90 9.86
CA GLU A 143 -5.29 17.67 9.11
C GLU A 143 -4.29 16.76 9.82
N LEU A 144 -3.38 17.33 10.63
CA LEU A 144 -2.38 16.58 11.40
C LEU A 144 -3.02 15.64 12.43
N GLU A 145 -4.09 16.05 13.10
CA GLU A 145 -4.70 15.27 14.19
C GLU A 145 -5.48 14.05 13.71
N GLN A 146 -5.93 14.04 12.46
CA GLN A 146 -6.80 12.98 11.92
C GLN A 146 -6.09 12.06 10.91
N SER A 147 -4.82 12.32 10.57
CA SER A 147 -4.07 11.45 9.66
C SER A 147 -3.81 10.09 10.31
N THR A 148 -4.15 9.00 9.62
CA THR A 148 -3.90 7.63 10.06
C THR A 148 -2.53 7.10 9.58
N GLY A 149 -1.83 7.87 8.75
CA GLY A 149 -0.49 7.54 8.26
C GLY A 149 0.05 8.53 7.24
N TYR A 150 1.01 8.06 6.45
CA TYR A 150 1.72 8.85 5.43
C TYR A 150 1.72 8.14 4.08
N GLN A 151 1.37 8.86 3.03
CA GLN A 151 1.52 8.45 1.64
C GLN A 151 2.92 8.80 1.14
N CYS A 152 3.75 7.78 0.96
CA CYS A 152 5.11 7.86 0.45
C CYS A 152 5.21 7.20 -0.93
N GLY A 153 4.93 7.98 -1.98
CA GLY A 153 4.79 7.41 -3.32
C GLY A 153 3.58 6.50 -3.40
N GLN A 154 3.74 5.27 -3.90
CA GLN A 154 2.62 4.32 -3.96
C GLN A 154 2.32 3.65 -2.61
N LYS A 155 3.19 3.82 -1.62
CA LYS A 155 3.08 3.14 -0.33
C LYS A 155 2.42 4.04 0.70
N PHE A 156 1.35 3.54 1.31
CA PHE A 156 0.83 4.08 2.55
C PHE A 156 1.58 3.47 3.74
N ILE A 157 1.97 4.30 4.71
CA ILE A 157 2.70 3.91 5.92
C ILE A 157 1.84 4.30 7.12
N PRO A 158 1.18 3.33 7.78
CA PRO A 158 0.23 3.63 8.84
C PRO A 158 0.94 4.05 10.14
N ASN A 159 0.23 4.79 11.00
CA ASN A 159 0.79 5.31 12.26
C ASN A 159 1.30 4.20 13.19
N GLU A 160 0.69 3.01 13.17
CA GLU A 160 1.14 1.86 13.96
C GLU A 160 2.54 1.41 13.51
N ASP A 161 2.80 1.41 12.20
CA ASP A 161 4.11 1.06 11.64
C ASP A 161 5.16 2.11 12.00
N LEU A 162 4.78 3.39 11.98
CA LEU A 162 5.65 4.49 12.39
C LEU A 162 5.99 4.41 13.88
N ALA A 163 5.00 4.16 14.74
CA ALA A 163 5.19 3.97 16.17
C ALA A 163 6.08 2.75 16.46
N HIS A 164 5.85 1.63 15.76
CA HIS A 164 6.69 0.44 15.88
C HIS A 164 8.13 0.71 15.44
N SER A 165 8.32 1.33 14.27
CA SER A 165 9.63 1.70 13.75
C SER A 165 10.37 2.66 14.69
N ARG A 166 9.66 3.65 15.25
CA ARG A 166 10.18 4.59 16.25
C ARG A 166 10.65 3.85 17.50
N ASN A 167 9.84 2.95 18.04
CA ASN A 167 10.19 2.17 19.22
C ASN A 167 11.48 1.36 19.01
N ILE A 168 11.66 0.75 17.83
CA ILE A 168 12.92 0.08 17.48
C ILE A 168 14.06 1.11 17.45
N ALA A 169 13.89 2.22 16.73
CA ALA A 169 14.91 3.25 16.57
C ALA A 169 15.40 3.82 17.91
N MET A 170 14.48 4.05 18.85
CA MET A 170 14.78 4.51 20.21
C MET A 170 15.75 3.59 20.96
N THR A 171 15.69 2.28 20.72
CA THR A 171 16.63 1.34 21.36
C THR A 171 18.06 1.46 20.83
N TYR A 172 18.31 2.24 19.78
CA TYR A 172 19.61 2.39 19.12
C TYR A 172 20.22 3.79 19.23
N ILE A 173 19.48 4.79 19.73
CA ILE A 173 20.02 6.14 19.96
C ILE A 173 21.22 6.06 20.93
N GLY A 174 22.32 6.74 20.57
CA GLY A 174 23.54 6.80 21.39
C GLY A 174 24.41 5.54 21.38
N LYS A 175 24.01 4.46 20.68
CA LYS A 175 24.76 3.18 20.68
C LYS A 175 25.90 3.09 19.64
N GLY A 176 26.30 4.22 19.03
CA GLY A 176 27.36 4.26 18.02
C GLY A 176 27.08 3.40 16.78
N ARG A 177 25.80 3.16 16.46
CA ARG A 177 25.38 2.40 15.26
C ARG A 177 25.21 3.35 14.07
N GLN A 178 25.11 2.77 12.88
CA GLN A 178 24.84 3.55 11.66
C GLN A 178 23.48 4.26 11.70
N PHE A 179 22.51 3.74 12.46
CA PHE A 179 21.23 4.40 12.68
C PHE A 179 20.81 4.35 14.16
N PRO A 180 19.99 5.31 14.61
CA PRO A 180 19.56 6.51 13.89
C PRO A 180 20.74 7.39 13.46
N ALA A 181 20.68 7.98 12.27
CA ALA A 181 21.75 8.78 11.68
C ALA A 181 21.33 10.24 11.73
N ALA A 182 22.28 11.17 11.87
CA ALA A 182 21.99 12.58 11.66
C ALA A 182 21.39 12.79 10.27
N TYR A 183 20.31 13.56 10.21
CA TYR A 183 19.71 13.95 8.94
C TYR A 183 20.67 14.90 8.20
N ILE A 184 20.94 14.57 6.95
CA ILE A 184 21.73 15.41 6.04
C ILE A 184 20.89 15.56 4.77
N GLY A 185 20.34 16.75 4.57
CA GLY A 185 19.51 17.11 3.42
C GLY A 185 18.94 18.52 3.57
N HIS A 186 18.17 18.98 2.58
CA HIS A 186 17.69 20.37 2.51
C HIS A 186 16.35 20.60 3.22
N LEU A 187 15.56 19.55 3.48
CA LEU A 187 14.21 19.66 4.06
C LEU A 187 14.13 20.24 5.49
N TYR A 188 15.24 20.18 6.23
CA TYR A 188 15.32 20.66 7.62
C TYR A 188 16.67 21.32 7.85
N ASN A 189 16.71 22.25 8.81
CA ASN A 189 17.95 22.85 9.27
C ASN A 189 18.90 21.77 9.83
N PRO A 190 20.14 21.65 9.33
CA PRO A 190 21.11 20.66 9.82
C PRO A 190 21.44 20.82 11.33
N ASP A 191 21.36 22.04 11.86
CA ASP A 191 21.66 22.35 13.26
C ASP A 191 20.54 21.95 14.22
N ALA A 192 19.34 21.64 13.70
CA ALA A 192 18.22 21.16 14.52
C ALA A 192 18.46 19.76 15.10
N GLY A 193 19.51 19.05 14.63
CA GLY A 193 19.91 17.76 15.18
C GLY A 193 18.93 16.63 14.90
N PHE A 194 18.10 16.75 13.85
CA PHE A 194 17.18 15.69 13.48
C PHE A 194 17.92 14.40 13.13
N LEU A 195 17.28 13.27 13.46
CA LEU A 195 17.74 11.92 13.19
C LEU A 195 16.82 11.26 12.17
N ILE A 196 17.39 10.41 11.30
CA ILE A 196 16.63 9.55 10.40
C ILE A 196 16.81 8.08 10.70
N TRP A 197 15.75 7.31 10.47
CA TRP A 197 15.71 5.86 10.64
C TRP A 197 14.99 5.18 9.47
N PRO A 198 15.57 4.19 8.78
CA PRO A 198 14.87 3.47 7.71
C PRO A 198 13.65 2.72 8.28
N ILE A 199 12.50 2.84 7.66
CA ILE A 199 11.27 2.17 8.16
C ILE A 199 11.28 0.69 7.75
N TYR A 200 11.52 0.44 6.46
CA TYR A 200 11.45 -0.90 5.88
C TYR A 200 12.74 -1.34 5.20
N ARG A 201 12.93 -2.65 5.15
CA ARG A 201 13.83 -3.39 4.25
C ARG A 201 12.97 -4.33 3.41
N GLY A 202 12.65 -3.93 2.19
CA GLY A 202 11.65 -4.63 1.39
C GLY A 202 10.28 -4.57 2.07
N GLN A 203 9.76 -5.73 2.49
CA GLN A 203 8.48 -5.86 3.17
C GLN A 203 8.57 -5.95 4.70
N VAL A 204 9.77 -6.06 5.27
CA VAL A 204 9.93 -6.19 6.73
C VAL A 204 10.45 -4.90 7.37
N PHE A 205 10.16 -4.71 8.65
CA PHE A 205 10.73 -3.60 9.41
C PHE A 205 12.26 -3.69 9.46
N PHE A 206 12.91 -2.53 9.37
CA PHE A 206 14.34 -2.43 9.55
C PHE A 206 14.71 -2.66 11.02
N ARG A 207 15.56 -3.66 11.29
CA ARG A 207 16.00 -4.03 12.65
C ARG A 207 17.50 -3.91 12.90
N TYR A 208 18.33 -3.95 11.85
CA TYR A 208 19.79 -4.03 11.99
C TYR A 208 20.52 -3.19 10.94
N ALA A 209 21.66 -2.62 11.33
CA ALA A 209 22.46 -1.72 10.50
C ALA A 209 22.98 -2.33 9.19
N ASN A 210 23.04 -3.67 9.09
CA ASN A 210 23.63 -4.36 7.95
C ASN A 210 22.55 -4.82 6.95
N GLY A 211 22.46 -4.15 5.80
CA GLY A 211 21.65 -4.58 4.66
C GLY A 211 21.21 -3.45 3.72
N PRO A 212 20.62 -3.81 2.57
CA PRO A 212 19.97 -2.84 1.69
C PRO A 212 18.84 -2.14 2.45
N LYS A 213 18.82 -0.82 2.34
CA LYS A 213 17.85 0.05 3.01
C LYS A 213 16.75 0.40 2.03
N GLY A 214 15.50 0.33 2.46
CA GLY A 214 14.40 0.88 1.68
C GLY A 214 14.54 2.40 1.54
N PRO A 215 13.79 3.01 0.61
CA PRO A 215 13.86 4.45 0.39
C PRO A 215 13.10 5.25 1.45
N TYR A 216 12.32 4.62 2.33
CA TYR A 216 11.45 5.29 3.30
C TYR A 216 12.14 5.46 4.66
N TYR A 217 12.13 6.69 5.18
CA TYR A 217 12.78 7.06 6.43
C TYR A 217 11.83 7.82 7.35
N LEU A 218 11.88 7.46 8.62
CA LEU A 218 11.29 8.22 9.72
C LEU A 218 12.24 9.36 10.09
N VAL A 219 11.72 10.58 10.23
CA VAL A 219 12.45 11.74 10.77
C VAL A 219 12.03 11.93 12.22
N MET A 220 13.00 12.02 13.12
CA MET A 220 12.76 12.22 14.54
C MET A 220 13.67 13.29 15.11
N ASP A 221 13.24 13.92 16.20
CA ASP A 221 14.14 14.77 16.99
C ASP A 221 15.11 13.95 17.85
N VAL A 222 16.01 14.63 18.57
CA VAL A 222 16.97 14.00 19.49
C VAL A 222 16.32 13.28 20.67
N LYS A 223 15.05 13.59 20.99
CA LYS A 223 14.23 12.89 22.00
C LYS A 223 13.50 11.69 21.39
N GLY A 224 13.68 11.47 20.08
CA GLY A 224 13.04 10.46 19.27
C GLY A 224 11.54 10.65 19.09
N GLN A 225 11.02 11.87 19.19
CA GLN A 225 9.65 12.18 18.76
C GLN A 225 9.60 12.20 17.24
N ILE A 226 8.53 11.65 16.66
CA ILE A 226 8.34 11.61 15.21
C ILE A 226 8.00 13.03 14.74
N GLN A 227 8.80 13.54 13.81
CA GLN A 227 8.60 14.86 13.21
C GLN A 227 7.95 14.71 11.83
N ASP A 228 8.43 13.75 11.04
CA ASP A 228 7.96 13.56 9.67
C ASP A 228 8.31 12.17 9.11
N VAL A 229 7.85 11.89 7.89
CA VAL A 229 8.27 10.75 7.07
C VAL A 229 8.77 11.27 5.74
N ILE A 230 9.96 10.85 5.35
CA ILE A 230 10.59 11.27 4.09
C ILE A 230 10.95 10.05 3.24
N VAL A 231 11.02 10.25 1.93
CA VAL A 231 11.44 9.22 0.98
C VAL A 231 12.63 9.69 0.16
N LYS A 232 13.62 8.81 0.03
CA LYS A 232 14.86 9.07 -0.69
C LYS A 232 14.63 8.99 -2.20
N THR A 233 15.02 10.03 -2.91
CA THR A 233 14.94 10.11 -4.37
C THR A 233 16.05 9.29 -5.03
N MET A 234 15.94 8.99 -6.33
CA MET A 234 16.99 8.25 -7.04
C MET A 234 18.33 9.00 -7.12
N LYS A 235 18.32 10.34 -7.14
CA LYS A 235 19.53 11.15 -7.11
C LYS A 235 20.14 11.07 -5.70
N GLN A 236 21.46 10.86 -5.62
CA GLN A 236 22.13 10.58 -4.36
C GLN A 236 21.86 11.68 -3.32
N GLN A 237 21.42 11.24 -2.13
CA GLN A 237 21.21 12.06 -0.91
C GLN A 237 20.11 13.14 -0.97
N SER A 238 19.16 13.05 -1.89
CA SER A 238 17.99 13.92 -1.87
C SER A 238 16.76 13.19 -1.32
N TYR A 239 15.89 13.93 -0.64
CA TYR A 239 14.67 13.43 -0.01
C TYR A 239 13.48 14.30 -0.41
N VAL A 240 12.28 13.72 -0.43
CA VAL A 240 11.03 14.48 -0.44
C VAL A 240 10.16 14.07 0.74
N ARG A 241 9.34 15.01 1.23
CA ARG A 241 8.37 14.73 2.31
C ARG A 241 7.27 13.81 1.79
N CYS A 242 6.87 12.87 2.63
CA CYS A 242 5.65 12.11 2.39
C CYS A 242 4.44 12.95 2.82
N ILE A 243 3.29 12.70 2.21
CA ILE A 243 2.08 13.48 2.47
C ILE A 243 1.27 12.74 3.54
N ARG A 244 0.88 13.42 4.62
CA ARG A 244 -0.05 12.83 5.59
C ARG A 244 -1.36 12.49 4.90
N SER A 245 -1.89 11.29 5.17
CA SER A 245 -3.14 10.83 4.58
C SER A 245 -4.00 10.15 5.65
N ARG A 246 -5.31 10.36 5.56
CA ARG A 246 -6.33 9.67 6.38
C ARG A 246 -6.72 8.33 5.77
N ASN A 247 -6.49 8.19 4.48
CA ASN A 247 -6.88 7.05 3.70
C ASN A 247 -5.62 6.27 3.35
N ASP A 248 -5.63 4.97 3.58
CA ASP A 248 -5.06 4.10 2.57
C ASP A 248 -5.88 4.42 1.30
N PRO A 249 -5.29 5.03 0.24
CA PRO A 249 -6.04 5.40 -0.96
C PRO A 249 -6.74 4.18 -1.60
N TYR A 250 -6.38 2.98 -1.14
CA TYR A 250 -7.21 1.80 -1.21
C TYR A 250 -7.87 1.59 0.16
N PRO A 251 -9.04 2.20 0.47
CA PRO A 251 -9.91 1.53 1.40
C PRO A 251 -10.06 0.13 0.81
N LEU A 252 -9.61 -0.88 1.57
CA LEU A 252 -9.87 -2.28 1.26
C LEU A 252 -11.26 -2.31 0.66
N TYR A 253 -11.35 -2.58 -0.65
CA TYR A 253 -12.59 -2.50 -1.42
C TYR A 253 -13.65 -3.23 -0.61
N LEU A 254 -14.44 -2.46 0.13
CA LEU A 254 -15.62 -2.91 0.82
C LEU A 254 -16.61 -2.92 -0.31
N ASP A 255 -16.89 -4.12 -0.80
CA ASP A 255 -17.90 -4.34 -1.80
C ASP A 255 -19.13 -3.51 -1.43
N ALA A 256 -19.63 -2.79 -2.43
CA ALA A 256 -20.84 -1.98 -2.35
C ALA A 256 -22.05 -2.88 -2.06
N GLU A 257 -22.19 -3.33 -0.82
CA GLU A 257 -23.36 -4.04 -0.31
C GLU A 257 -23.94 -3.36 0.94
N SER A 258 -23.33 -2.27 1.44
CA SER A 258 -23.90 -1.51 2.56
C SER A 258 -24.87 -0.38 2.16
N SER A 259 -25.11 -0.15 0.87
CA SER A 259 -26.02 0.91 0.40
C SER A 259 -27.35 0.38 -0.14
N THR A 260 -28.01 -0.54 0.57
CA THR A 260 -29.46 -0.80 0.41
C THR A 260 -30.15 -1.09 1.76
N ALA A 261 -29.79 -0.38 2.82
CA ALA A 261 -30.54 -0.40 4.08
C ALA A 261 -30.53 0.96 4.80
N ALA A 262 -30.99 2.01 4.12
CA ALA A 262 -31.40 3.25 4.78
C ALA A 262 -32.64 3.81 4.07
N GLY A 263 -33.71 3.02 4.06
CA GLY A 263 -35.05 3.49 3.80
C GLY A 263 -35.65 4.08 5.09
N SER A 264 -35.79 5.40 5.11
CA SER A 264 -36.93 6.15 5.63
C SER A 264 -37.42 5.86 7.06
N SER A 265 -37.14 6.79 7.97
CA SER A 265 -38.05 7.13 9.08
C SER A 265 -38.24 8.65 9.12
N GLY A 266 -39.44 9.11 8.77
CA GLY A 266 -39.82 10.52 8.92
C GLY A 266 -41.05 10.94 8.12
N ALA A 267 -42.19 10.30 8.37
CA ALA A 267 -43.51 10.70 7.87
C ALA A 267 -44.19 11.70 8.82
N VAL A 268 -44.92 12.68 8.26
CA VAL A 268 -46.15 13.22 8.86
C VAL A 268 -47.20 13.49 7.76
N GLY A 269 -48.32 12.75 7.84
CA GLY A 269 -49.66 13.07 7.30
C GLY A 269 -49.91 12.66 5.84
N SER A 270 -50.99 11.97 5.44
CA SER A 270 -52.17 11.46 6.13
C SER A 270 -53.03 10.67 5.12
N THR A 271 -53.70 9.61 5.61
CA THR A 271 -54.98 9.01 5.14
C THR A 271 -55.15 8.55 3.68
N SER A 272 -55.22 7.24 3.45
CA SER A 272 -56.51 6.51 3.30
C SER A 272 -56.35 5.10 2.70
N ALA A 273 -57.12 4.18 3.29
CA ALA A 273 -57.40 2.78 2.99
C ALA A 273 -57.14 2.22 1.57
N LYS A 274 -56.50 1.04 1.51
CA LYS A 274 -57.17 -0.21 1.10
C LYS A 274 -56.28 -1.43 1.35
N GLU A 275 -56.88 -2.41 2.03
CA GLU A 275 -56.42 -3.81 2.10
C GLU A 275 -56.22 -4.38 0.70
N ASN A 276 -55.13 -5.12 0.52
CA ASN A 276 -55.14 -6.42 -0.16
C ASN A 276 -53.97 -7.26 0.33
N ALA A 277 -54.34 -8.49 0.69
CA ALA A 277 -53.49 -9.52 1.27
C ALA A 277 -52.63 -10.25 0.22
N ASP A 278 -51.66 -11.01 0.76
CA ASP A 278 -50.90 -12.09 0.13
C ASP A 278 -49.91 -11.75 -1.00
N ALA A 279 -48.69 -11.44 -0.58
CA ALA A 279 -47.49 -11.92 -1.25
C ALA A 279 -46.37 -12.10 -0.20
N THR A 280 -46.31 -13.28 0.42
CA THR A 280 -45.12 -13.74 1.16
C THR A 280 -43.99 -14.00 0.15
N GLY A 281 -43.37 -12.91 -0.33
CA GLY A 281 -42.18 -12.94 -1.15
C GLY A 281 -40.98 -13.36 -0.31
N SER A 282 -40.75 -14.67 -0.22
CA SER A 282 -39.48 -15.21 0.23
C SER A 282 -38.39 -14.72 -0.72
N SER A 283 -37.70 -13.66 -0.30
CA SER A 283 -36.48 -13.16 -0.94
C SER A 283 -35.42 -14.25 -0.83
N THR A 284 -35.37 -15.13 -1.82
CA THR A 284 -34.28 -16.08 -1.98
C THR A 284 -33.06 -15.26 -2.38
N ALA A 285 -32.24 -14.88 -1.39
CA ALA A 285 -30.94 -14.26 -1.61
C ALA A 285 -30.16 -15.11 -2.61
N SER A 286 -30.06 -14.62 -3.84
CA SER A 286 -29.38 -15.32 -4.92
C SER A 286 -27.92 -15.46 -4.55
N LYS A 287 -27.51 -16.71 -4.34
CA LYS A 287 -26.14 -17.08 -3.99
C LYS A 287 -25.17 -16.47 -5.00
N ILE A 288 -24.33 -15.54 -4.57
CA ILE A 288 -23.34 -14.92 -5.44
C ILE A 288 -22.29 -15.98 -5.80
N THR A 289 -21.97 -16.12 -7.08
CA THR A 289 -20.95 -17.05 -7.56
C THR A 289 -19.91 -16.28 -8.33
N HIS A 290 -18.66 -16.35 -7.88
CA HIS A 290 -17.53 -15.74 -8.56
C HIS A 290 -16.74 -16.82 -9.31
N SER A 291 -16.68 -16.74 -10.63
CA SER A 291 -15.80 -17.57 -11.44
C SER A 291 -14.46 -16.86 -11.69
N GLY A 292 -13.40 -17.65 -11.88
CA GLY A 292 -12.05 -17.13 -12.10
C GLY A 292 -10.98 -18.21 -12.19
N PHE A 293 -9.73 -17.80 -11.98
CA PHE A 293 -8.56 -18.69 -11.99
C PHE A 293 -7.76 -18.57 -10.70
N MET A 294 -7.37 -19.72 -10.14
CA MET A 294 -6.53 -19.85 -8.97
C MET A 294 -5.09 -20.18 -9.38
N CYS A 295 -4.17 -19.27 -9.10
CA CYS A 295 -2.74 -19.39 -9.35
C CYS A 295 -1.98 -19.51 -8.04
N GLY A 296 -1.85 -20.73 -7.52
CA GLY A 296 -1.33 -20.94 -6.17
C GLY A 296 -2.28 -20.32 -5.14
N PHE A 297 -1.89 -19.20 -4.53
CA PHE A 297 -2.69 -18.51 -3.51
C PHE A 297 -3.37 -17.22 -4.01
N VAL A 298 -3.27 -16.91 -5.30
CA VAL A 298 -3.88 -15.73 -5.90
C VAL A 298 -5.08 -16.14 -6.75
N PHE A 299 -6.25 -15.58 -6.44
CA PHE A 299 -7.44 -15.72 -7.26
C PHE A 299 -7.61 -14.49 -8.16
N PHE A 300 -7.83 -14.74 -9.45
CA PHE A 300 -8.17 -13.74 -10.44
C PHE A 300 -9.61 -13.96 -10.87
N SER A 301 -10.51 -13.06 -10.49
CA SER A 301 -11.93 -13.14 -10.88
C SER A 301 -12.10 -12.84 -12.37
N ASP A 302 -13.11 -13.44 -13.01
CA ASP A 302 -13.39 -13.21 -14.43
C ASP A 302 -13.59 -11.72 -14.74
N ASN A 303 -14.21 -10.96 -13.83
CA ASN A 303 -14.35 -9.50 -13.98
C ASN A 303 -12.99 -8.78 -14.02
N SER A 304 -12.03 -9.17 -13.16
CA SER A 304 -10.68 -8.60 -13.19
C SER A 304 -9.91 -8.96 -14.45
N LEU A 305 -10.11 -10.19 -14.95
CA LEU A 305 -9.48 -10.67 -16.18
C LEU A 305 -10.06 -10.00 -17.42
N GLU A 306 -11.37 -9.70 -17.42
CA GLU A 306 -12.02 -8.96 -18.50
C GLU A 306 -11.50 -7.52 -18.60
N ASN A 307 -11.27 -6.87 -17.46
CA ASN A 307 -10.63 -5.55 -17.45
C ASN A 307 -9.20 -5.62 -17.99
N ALA A 308 -8.41 -6.62 -17.56
CA ALA A 308 -7.06 -6.83 -18.08
C ALA A 308 -7.05 -7.12 -19.59
N ARG A 309 -8.02 -7.89 -20.09
CA ARG A 309 -8.22 -8.18 -21.52
C ARG A 309 -8.48 -6.91 -22.33
N LYS A 310 -9.37 -6.04 -21.85
CA LYS A 310 -9.65 -4.73 -22.47
C LYS A 310 -8.39 -3.86 -22.52
N SER A 311 -7.63 -3.81 -21.43
CA SER A 311 -6.35 -3.09 -21.40
C SER A 311 -5.32 -3.66 -22.38
N ALA A 312 -5.25 -4.98 -22.53
CA ALA A 312 -4.38 -5.63 -23.49
C ALA A 312 -4.75 -5.25 -24.93
N ALA A 313 -6.04 -5.31 -25.27
CA ALA A 313 -6.54 -4.97 -26.61
C ALA A 313 -6.35 -3.48 -26.96
N ALA A 314 -6.42 -2.59 -25.97
CA ALA A 314 -6.18 -1.16 -26.16
C ALA A 314 -4.69 -0.79 -26.24
N SER A 315 -3.78 -1.72 -25.95
CA SER A 315 -2.35 -1.43 -25.86
C SER A 315 -1.69 -1.34 -27.23
N LYS A 316 -1.33 -0.13 -27.66
CA LYS A 316 -0.61 0.12 -28.93
C LYS A 316 0.90 0.34 -28.76
N ASN A 317 1.30 0.89 -27.61
CA ASN A 317 2.68 1.37 -27.36
C ASN A 317 3.43 0.53 -26.31
N SER A 318 2.87 -0.61 -25.91
CA SER A 318 3.46 -1.52 -24.93
C SER A 318 4.15 -2.67 -25.64
N PRO A 319 5.26 -3.23 -25.10
CA PRO A 319 5.79 -4.51 -25.57
C PRO A 319 4.84 -5.69 -25.29
N TYR A 320 3.69 -5.42 -24.66
CA TYR A 320 2.62 -6.37 -24.40
C TYR A 320 1.33 -5.99 -25.15
N PRO A 321 0.45 -6.97 -25.43
CA PRO A 321 0.63 -8.39 -25.17
C PRO A 321 1.79 -9.00 -25.98
N MET A 322 2.53 -9.90 -25.36
CA MET A 322 3.71 -10.54 -25.97
C MET A 322 3.27 -11.84 -26.65
N LEU A 323 3.62 -12.01 -27.92
CA LEU A 323 3.33 -13.24 -28.65
C LEU A 323 4.18 -14.41 -28.11
N HIS A 324 3.52 -15.52 -27.78
CA HIS A 324 4.13 -16.73 -27.23
C HIS A 324 3.83 -17.93 -28.11
N TYR A 325 4.85 -18.77 -28.32
CA TYR A 325 4.77 -19.99 -29.11
C TYR A 325 5.12 -21.19 -28.23
N GLY A 326 4.24 -22.19 -28.20
CA GLY A 326 4.43 -23.44 -27.49
C GLY A 326 3.79 -23.47 -26.09
N PRO A 327 4.09 -24.53 -25.30
CA PRO A 327 3.42 -24.79 -24.04
C PRO A 327 3.44 -23.58 -23.09
N PRO A 328 2.35 -23.35 -22.32
CA PRO A 328 1.15 -24.19 -22.21
C PRO A 328 0.11 -23.96 -23.32
N CYS A 329 0.40 -23.15 -24.34
CA CYS A 329 -0.51 -22.91 -25.45
C CYS A 329 -0.29 -23.96 -26.56
N ASP A 330 -1.36 -24.59 -27.04
CA ASP A 330 -1.29 -25.51 -28.19
C ASP A 330 -1.19 -24.76 -29.53
N THR A 331 -1.57 -23.47 -29.53
CA THR A 331 -1.50 -22.55 -30.67
C THR A 331 -0.81 -21.24 -30.24
N PRO A 332 -0.30 -20.41 -31.17
CA PRO A 332 0.22 -19.09 -30.84
C PRO A 332 -0.79 -18.29 -30.00
N CYS A 333 -0.31 -17.69 -28.91
CA CYS A 333 -1.14 -17.00 -27.93
C CYS A 333 -0.45 -15.71 -27.46
N LEU A 334 -1.20 -14.85 -26.80
CA LEU A 334 -0.77 -13.54 -26.32
C LEU A 334 -0.65 -13.54 -24.80
N PHE A 335 0.49 -13.10 -24.28
CA PHE A 335 0.74 -12.99 -22.85
C PHE A 335 0.62 -11.53 -22.42
N TRP A 336 -0.34 -11.26 -21.55
CA TRP A 336 -0.50 -9.96 -20.91
C TRP A 336 -0.09 -10.08 -19.43
N PRO A 337 0.84 -9.26 -18.92
CA PRO A 337 1.15 -9.25 -17.50
C PRO A 337 -0.12 -8.97 -16.72
N ILE A 338 -0.33 -9.62 -15.58
CA ILE A 338 -1.41 -9.26 -14.64
C ILE A 338 -0.86 -9.24 -13.23
N ARG A 339 -1.45 -8.39 -12.40
CA ARG A 339 -1.17 -8.33 -10.97
C ARG A 339 -2.37 -8.81 -10.18
N PRO A 340 -2.13 -9.46 -9.03
CA PRO A 340 -3.19 -9.72 -8.09
C PRO A 340 -3.92 -8.43 -7.70
N PHE A 341 -5.21 -8.53 -7.43
CA PHE A 341 -6.02 -7.44 -6.87
C PHE A 341 -6.03 -6.15 -7.71
N SER A 342 -5.87 -6.26 -9.04
CA SER A 342 -5.93 -5.12 -9.97
C SER A 342 -4.91 -4.00 -9.68
N LEU A 343 -3.81 -4.31 -8.99
CA LEU A 343 -2.76 -3.31 -8.73
C LEU A 343 -2.19 -2.78 -10.06
N PRO A 344 -2.00 -1.46 -10.21
CA PRO A 344 -1.49 -0.86 -11.45
C PRO A 344 -0.07 -1.35 -11.78
N TYR A 345 0.30 -1.29 -13.07
CA TYR A 345 1.65 -1.61 -13.51
C TYR A 345 2.61 -0.49 -13.11
N GLY A 346 3.40 -0.74 -12.06
CA GLY A 346 4.58 0.07 -11.79
C GLY A 346 5.72 -0.23 -12.78
N PRO A 347 6.63 0.72 -13.04
CA PRO A 347 7.83 0.47 -13.82
C PRO A 347 8.69 -0.63 -13.16
N GLY A 348 9.14 -1.63 -13.93
CA GLY A 348 10.00 -2.68 -13.40
C GLY A 348 9.86 -4.02 -14.12
N ARG A 349 10.32 -5.10 -13.45
CA ARG A 349 10.17 -6.47 -13.94
C ARG A 349 8.68 -6.79 -14.08
N ALA A 350 8.32 -7.38 -15.22
CA ALA A 350 6.96 -7.86 -15.43
C ALA A 350 6.58 -8.85 -14.30
N PRO A 351 5.33 -8.81 -13.80
CA PRO A 351 4.89 -9.65 -12.68
C PRO A 351 5.07 -11.14 -12.99
N GLN A 352 4.90 -12.03 -12.02
CA GLN A 352 4.98 -13.47 -12.30
C GLN A 352 3.73 -14.05 -12.95
N TYR A 353 2.59 -13.33 -12.93
CA TYR A 353 1.34 -13.82 -13.50
C TYR A 353 1.12 -13.23 -14.89
N ARG A 354 0.62 -14.07 -15.81
CA ARG A 354 0.24 -13.65 -17.16
C ARG A 354 -1.19 -14.11 -17.44
N LEU A 355 -2.01 -13.20 -17.94
CA LEU A 355 -3.24 -13.54 -18.63
C LEU A 355 -2.87 -14.04 -20.02
N VAL A 356 -3.32 -15.25 -20.35
CA VAL A 356 -3.13 -15.85 -21.67
C VAL A 356 -4.37 -15.57 -22.49
N LEU A 357 -4.15 -14.90 -23.61
CA LEU A 357 -5.16 -14.49 -24.55
C LEU A 357 -4.96 -15.21 -25.88
N THR A 358 -6.04 -15.42 -26.62
CA THR A 358 -5.96 -15.74 -28.05
C THR A 358 -5.46 -14.53 -28.84
N LEU A 359 -5.16 -14.70 -30.14
CA LEU A 359 -4.74 -13.59 -31.01
C LEU A 359 -5.84 -12.52 -31.20
N ASP A 360 -7.10 -12.91 -31.05
CA ASP A 360 -8.28 -12.02 -31.03
C ASP A 360 -8.64 -11.53 -29.61
N HIS A 361 -7.71 -11.64 -28.67
CA HIS A 361 -7.84 -11.14 -27.30
C HIS A 361 -9.01 -11.77 -26.51
N GLN A 362 -9.33 -13.04 -26.73
CA GLN A 362 -10.22 -13.81 -25.85
C GLN A 362 -9.43 -14.43 -24.69
N ILE A 363 -10.03 -14.46 -23.50
CA ILE A 363 -9.39 -15.05 -22.31
C ILE A 363 -9.35 -16.57 -22.45
N MET A 364 -8.14 -17.13 -22.48
CA MET A 364 -7.95 -18.58 -22.45
C MET A 364 -7.83 -19.07 -21.01
N TYR A 365 -6.84 -18.58 -20.27
CA TYR A 365 -6.55 -18.92 -18.88
C TYR A 365 -5.50 -17.98 -18.29
N VAL A 366 -5.14 -18.20 -17.03
CA VAL A 366 -4.01 -17.53 -16.38
C VAL A 366 -2.84 -18.50 -16.23
N VAL A 367 -1.60 -18.00 -16.33
CA VAL A 367 -0.38 -18.76 -16.02
C VAL A 367 0.47 -18.03 -14.99
N VAL A 368 1.27 -18.79 -14.25
CA VAL A 368 2.37 -18.29 -13.44
C VAL A 368 3.70 -18.64 -14.13
N THR A 369 4.54 -17.65 -14.34
CA THR A 369 5.86 -17.76 -14.95
C THR A 369 6.93 -17.75 -13.86
N SER A 370 7.70 -18.83 -13.76
CA SER A 370 8.93 -18.94 -12.98
C SER A 370 10.14 -18.95 -13.92
N VAL A 371 11.37 -19.01 -13.38
CA VAL A 371 12.60 -18.97 -14.18
C VAL A 371 12.66 -20.09 -15.22
N ASN A 372 12.10 -21.27 -14.91
CA ASN A 372 12.22 -22.47 -15.74
C ASN A 372 10.88 -23.07 -16.17
N GLU A 373 9.75 -22.53 -15.71
CA GLU A 373 8.45 -23.16 -15.91
C GLU A 373 7.33 -22.12 -16.06
N ILE A 374 6.41 -22.38 -16.99
CA ILE A 374 5.15 -21.66 -17.14
C ILE A 374 4.03 -22.64 -16.79
N LYS A 375 3.37 -22.40 -15.65
CA LYS A 375 2.33 -23.30 -15.13
C LYS A 375 0.95 -22.68 -15.30
N LYS A 376 0.02 -23.44 -15.89
CA LYS A 376 -1.39 -23.05 -16.03
C LYS A 376 -2.10 -23.06 -14.68
N CYS A 377 -2.87 -22.01 -14.43
CA CYS A 377 -3.69 -21.86 -13.24
C CYS A 377 -5.01 -22.62 -13.38
N GLU A 378 -5.56 -23.06 -12.25
CA GLU A 378 -6.79 -23.84 -12.22
C GLU A 378 -8.01 -22.93 -12.34
N LYS A 379 -8.96 -23.26 -13.23
CA LYS A 379 -10.23 -22.55 -13.31
C LYS A 379 -11.12 -22.97 -12.14
N MET A 380 -11.63 -22.02 -11.39
CA MET A 380 -12.40 -22.29 -10.17
C MET A 380 -13.65 -21.43 -10.12
N ILE A 381 -14.75 -22.00 -9.63
CA ILE A 381 -15.99 -21.29 -9.31
C ILE A 381 -16.08 -21.21 -7.78
N VAL A 382 -15.82 -20.03 -7.27
CA VAL A 382 -16.01 -19.69 -5.86
C VAL A 382 -17.48 -19.36 -5.67
N THR A 383 -18.26 -20.35 -5.25
CA THR A 383 -19.62 -20.06 -4.81
C THR A 383 -19.56 -19.42 -3.43
N ASP A 384 -20.08 -18.20 -3.31
CA ASP A 384 -20.25 -17.51 -2.04
C ASP A 384 -21.37 -18.23 -1.28
N ARG A 385 -21.00 -19.37 -0.69
CA ARG A 385 -21.88 -20.06 0.24
C ARG A 385 -21.86 -19.20 1.48
N ILE A 386 -23.05 -18.72 1.87
CA ILE A 386 -23.42 -18.40 3.25
C ILE A 386 -22.56 -19.28 4.15
N SER A 387 -21.60 -18.65 4.81
CA SER A 387 -20.42 -19.31 5.32
C SER A 387 -20.83 -20.41 6.30
N HIS A 388 -20.72 -21.67 5.86
CA HIS A 388 -20.62 -22.78 6.80
C HIS A 388 -19.23 -22.73 7.40
N HIS A 389 -18.94 -21.64 8.14
CA HIS A 389 -17.89 -21.68 9.12
C HIS A 389 -18.09 -22.93 9.93
N ASP A 390 -16.99 -23.62 10.22
CA ASP A 390 -17.03 -24.60 11.28
C ASP A 390 -17.64 -23.92 12.51
N LYS A 391 -18.69 -24.51 13.10
CA LYS A 391 -19.40 -23.99 14.28
C LYS A 391 -18.85 -24.55 15.59
N ASN A 392 -17.83 -25.41 15.51
CA ASN A 392 -17.21 -26.02 16.67
C ASN A 392 -16.33 -25.01 17.42
N ASP A 393 -16.36 -25.11 18.74
CA ASP A 393 -15.24 -24.68 19.58
C ASP A 393 -14.12 -25.72 19.46
N TYR A 394 -12.88 -25.30 19.71
CA TYR A 394 -11.69 -26.13 19.48
C TYR A 394 -10.82 -26.24 20.72
N HIS A 395 -10.43 -27.47 21.07
CA HIS A 395 -9.47 -27.76 22.12
C HIS A 395 -8.09 -28.05 21.52
N CYS A 396 -7.14 -27.16 21.80
CA CYS A 396 -5.77 -27.16 21.30
C CYS A 396 -4.78 -27.36 22.46
N GLY A 397 -4.45 -28.61 22.79
CA GLY A 397 -3.59 -28.89 23.94
C GLY A 397 -4.33 -28.67 25.26
N SER A 398 -3.96 -27.64 26.03
CA SER A 398 -4.65 -27.24 27.27
C SER A 398 -5.51 -25.97 27.10
N LYS A 399 -5.58 -25.43 25.87
CA LYS A 399 -6.29 -24.18 25.57
C LYS A 399 -7.53 -24.47 24.75
N GLU A 400 -8.62 -23.83 25.12
CA GLU A 400 -9.85 -23.81 24.34
C GLU A 400 -9.94 -22.51 23.53
N PHE A 401 -10.42 -22.64 22.29
CA PHE A 401 -10.70 -21.52 21.39
C PHE A 401 -12.17 -21.56 21.02
N LYS A 402 -12.86 -20.47 21.34
CA LYS A 402 -14.29 -20.34 21.05
C LYS A 402 -14.49 -20.00 19.59
N ASN A 403 -15.60 -20.47 19.03
CA ASN A 403 -15.91 -20.31 17.62
C ASN A 403 -15.86 -18.85 17.17
N HIS A 404 -16.46 -17.95 17.95
CA HIS A 404 -16.47 -16.53 17.65
C HIS A 404 -15.06 -15.90 17.63
N GLU A 405 -14.11 -16.41 18.42
CA GLU A 405 -12.71 -15.95 18.39
C GLU A 405 -12.03 -16.36 17.08
N LEU A 406 -12.29 -17.59 16.62
CA LEU A 406 -11.79 -18.09 15.33
C LEU A 406 -12.36 -17.28 14.17
N LEU A 407 -13.64 -16.95 14.22
CA LEU A 407 -14.31 -16.09 13.22
C LEU A 407 -13.72 -14.69 13.18
N ALA A 408 -13.56 -14.04 14.34
CA ALA A 408 -12.97 -12.71 14.43
C ALA A 408 -11.53 -12.72 13.90
N THR A 409 -10.75 -13.74 14.24
CA THR A 409 -9.37 -13.91 13.77
C THR A 409 -9.31 -14.14 12.27
N ALA A 410 -10.18 -15.01 11.73
CA ALA A 410 -10.25 -15.27 10.30
C ALA A 410 -10.71 -14.04 9.52
N LYS A 411 -11.62 -13.24 10.06
CA LYS A 411 -12.02 -11.95 9.46
C LYS A 411 -10.83 -11.00 9.34
N ILE A 412 -10.10 -10.77 10.45
CA ILE A 412 -8.89 -9.93 10.45
C ILE A 412 -7.84 -10.49 9.47
N ALA A 413 -7.62 -11.81 9.48
CA ALA A 413 -6.66 -12.44 8.59
C ALA A 413 -7.10 -12.33 7.12
N CYS A 414 -8.40 -12.40 6.84
CA CYS A 414 -8.95 -12.25 5.50
C CYS A 414 -8.74 -10.84 4.95
N GLU A 415 -9.03 -9.83 5.78
CA GLU A 415 -8.77 -8.43 5.47
C GLU A 415 -7.29 -8.19 5.18
N LYS A 416 -6.41 -8.79 6.00
CA LYS A 416 -4.95 -8.71 5.85
C LYS A 416 -4.37 -9.57 4.73
N ARG A 417 -5.09 -10.58 4.21
CA ARG A 417 -4.62 -11.44 3.11
C ARG A 417 -4.32 -10.64 1.85
N LYS A 418 -5.05 -9.54 1.64
CA LYS A 418 -4.85 -8.64 0.50
C LYS A 418 -3.53 -7.85 0.62
N ASP A 419 -2.96 -7.78 1.82
CA ASP A 419 -1.68 -7.14 2.10
C ASP A 419 -0.52 -8.15 2.06
N TYR A 420 0.22 -8.12 0.94
CA TYR A 420 1.43 -8.92 0.71
C TYR A 420 2.57 -8.68 1.72
N VAL A 421 2.46 -7.64 2.55
CA VAL A 421 3.49 -7.28 3.54
C VAL A 421 3.35 -8.12 4.82
N THR A 422 2.17 -8.67 5.10
CA THR A 422 1.92 -9.38 6.36
C THR A 422 2.50 -10.79 6.38
N ALA A 423 3.01 -11.22 7.53
CA ALA A 423 3.54 -12.58 7.69
C ALA A 423 2.43 -13.64 7.65
N TYR A 424 1.16 -13.27 7.89
CA TYR A 424 -0.03 -14.11 7.94
C TYR A 424 -1.24 -13.36 7.35
N PRO A 425 -2.19 -14.07 6.72
CA PRO A 425 -2.28 -15.53 6.60
C PRO A 425 -1.27 -16.14 5.61
N ARG A 426 -0.89 -17.40 5.84
CA ARG A 426 0.05 -18.16 4.99
C ARG A 426 -0.65 -19.39 4.43
N HIS A 427 -0.24 -19.81 3.23
CA HIS A 427 -0.63 -21.10 2.69
C HIS A 427 -0.13 -22.22 3.62
N TYR A 428 -0.95 -23.25 3.76
CA TYR A 428 -0.69 -24.41 4.59
C TYR A 428 -1.08 -25.66 3.81
N GLU A 429 -0.10 -26.51 3.55
CA GLU A 429 -0.25 -27.81 2.88
C GLU A 429 0.59 -28.83 3.63
N GLY A 430 -0.04 -29.80 4.30
CA GLY A 430 0.67 -30.87 5.04
C GLY A 430 0.90 -30.57 6.53
N GLU A 431 1.84 -31.26 7.20
CA GLU A 431 1.99 -31.21 8.67
C GLU A 431 2.93 -30.09 9.19
N THR A 432 3.61 -29.37 8.30
CA THR A 432 4.73 -28.47 8.66
C THR A 432 4.58 -27.07 8.03
N PHE A 433 5.08 -26.04 8.72
CA PHE A 433 5.26 -24.69 8.16
C PHE A 433 6.73 -24.48 7.78
N ASP A 434 6.97 -23.89 6.61
CA ASP A 434 8.31 -23.40 6.22
C ASP A 434 8.71 -22.10 6.94
N VAL A 435 7.81 -21.52 7.73
CA VAL A 435 8.00 -20.22 8.38
C VAL A 435 7.84 -20.35 9.90
N GLU A 436 8.87 -19.95 10.64
CA GLU A 436 8.83 -19.85 12.10
C GLU A 436 7.83 -18.79 12.56
N ALA A 437 6.59 -19.23 12.74
CA ALA A 437 5.55 -18.37 13.29
C ALA A 437 5.74 -18.07 14.78
N PRO A 438 5.59 -16.80 15.22
CA PRO A 438 5.46 -16.46 16.62
C PRO A 438 4.10 -16.96 17.13
N GLY A 439 4.12 -18.08 17.84
CA GLY A 439 2.92 -18.69 18.41
C GLY A 439 2.90 -20.21 18.30
N ILE A 440 2.00 -20.82 19.08
CA ILE A 440 1.77 -22.27 19.08
C ILE A 440 0.37 -22.63 18.57
N HIS A 441 -0.52 -21.68 18.28
CA HIS A 441 -1.89 -21.95 17.82
C HIS A 441 -2.21 -21.14 16.56
N PHE A 442 -2.94 -21.74 15.63
CA PHE A 442 -3.24 -21.18 14.31
C PHE A 442 -4.69 -21.41 13.93
N VAL A 443 -5.31 -20.38 13.33
CA VAL A 443 -6.61 -20.52 12.67
C VAL A 443 -6.37 -20.99 11.24
N VAL A 444 -7.12 -22.01 10.82
CA VAL A 444 -7.13 -22.47 9.43
C VAL A 444 -8.39 -21.94 8.78
N MET A 445 -8.22 -21.23 7.67
CA MET A 445 -9.32 -20.75 6.85
C MET A 445 -9.04 -21.04 5.38
N ASN A 446 -10.10 -21.22 4.60
CA ASN A 446 -9.98 -21.41 3.16
C ASN A 446 -9.88 -20.06 2.42
N TYR A 447 -9.83 -20.12 1.08
CA TYR A 447 -9.76 -18.94 0.23
C TYR A 447 -10.99 -18.02 0.28
N ASN A 448 -12.10 -18.51 0.82
CA ASN A 448 -13.32 -17.72 1.01
C ASN A 448 -13.38 -17.17 2.44
N CYS A 449 -12.26 -17.20 3.17
CA CYS A 449 -12.17 -16.75 4.55
C CYS A 449 -13.10 -17.50 5.50
N VAL A 450 -13.48 -18.71 5.12
CA VAL A 450 -14.27 -19.61 5.97
C VAL A 450 -13.32 -20.37 6.87
N VAL A 451 -13.46 -20.17 8.18
CA VAL A 451 -12.83 -21.02 9.20
C VAL A 451 -13.09 -22.49 8.92
N ALA A 452 -12.02 -23.23 8.65
CA ALA A 452 -12.01 -24.68 8.44
C ALA A 452 -11.51 -25.44 9.67
N GLY A 453 -10.91 -24.74 10.64
CA GLY A 453 -10.58 -25.28 11.96
C GLY A 453 -9.43 -24.55 12.65
N ALA A 454 -8.82 -25.23 13.62
CA ALA A 454 -7.66 -24.74 14.35
C ALA A 454 -6.54 -25.79 14.39
N LEU A 455 -5.29 -25.32 14.41
CA LEU A 455 -4.09 -26.14 14.57
C LEU A 455 -3.31 -25.68 15.80
N THR A 456 -2.54 -26.60 16.37
CA THR A 456 -1.55 -26.28 17.40
C THR A 456 -0.20 -26.89 17.05
N ARG A 457 0.88 -26.22 17.41
CA ARG A 457 2.25 -26.71 17.24
C ARG A 457 2.63 -27.56 18.45
N GLU A 458 2.94 -28.83 18.21
CA GLU A 458 3.44 -29.72 19.25
C GLU A 458 4.87 -29.31 19.67
N ARG A 459 5.14 -29.25 20.99
CA ARG A 459 6.41 -28.70 21.51
C ARG A 459 7.62 -29.57 21.18
N SER A 460 7.48 -30.88 21.22
CA SER A 460 8.55 -31.85 21.01
C SER A 460 8.95 -31.93 19.53
N THR A 461 7.98 -32.05 18.63
CA THR A 461 8.20 -32.32 17.21
C THR A 461 8.18 -31.07 16.34
N ARG A 462 7.66 -29.94 16.85
CA ARG A 462 7.34 -28.72 16.09
C ARG A 462 6.32 -28.94 14.97
N LYS A 463 5.70 -30.13 14.87
CA LYS A 463 4.66 -30.42 13.89
C LYS A 463 3.36 -29.72 14.26
N LEU A 464 2.57 -29.37 13.26
CA LEU A 464 1.21 -28.92 13.48
C LEU A 464 0.28 -30.11 13.61
N ILE A 465 -0.51 -30.10 14.67
CA ILE A 465 -1.56 -31.07 14.92
C ILE A 465 -2.92 -30.37 14.91
N LYS A 466 -3.92 -31.03 14.34
CA LYS A 466 -5.29 -30.51 14.31
C LYS A 466 -5.86 -30.49 15.72
N CYS A 467 -6.46 -29.36 16.10
CA CYS A 467 -7.16 -29.25 17.36
C CYS A 467 -8.47 -30.05 17.34
N ARG A 468 -8.89 -30.54 18.51
CA ARG A 468 -10.09 -31.37 18.63
C ARG A 468 -11.35 -30.49 18.71
N PRO A 469 -12.36 -30.68 17.85
CA PRO A 469 -13.64 -29.96 17.98
C PRO A 469 -14.41 -30.43 19.22
N LEU A 470 -15.04 -29.50 19.95
CA LEU A 470 -15.75 -29.77 21.21
C LEU A 470 -17.24 -30.09 21.04
N ASN A 471 -17.89 -29.65 19.95
CA ASN A 471 -19.33 -29.81 19.75
C ASN A 471 -19.74 -31.05 18.92
N VAL A 472 -18.81 -32.00 18.71
CA VAL A 472 -19.18 -33.30 18.15
C VAL A 472 -19.72 -34.17 19.29
N TRP A 473 -20.93 -33.86 19.76
CA TRP A 473 -21.75 -34.81 20.49
C TRP A 473 -22.10 -35.93 19.51
N VAL A 474 -21.20 -36.91 19.36
CA VAL A 474 -21.57 -38.19 18.80
C VAL A 474 -22.54 -38.78 19.82
N SER A 475 -23.83 -38.77 19.49
CA SER A 475 -24.85 -39.56 20.14
C SER A 475 -24.48 -41.04 19.99
N ARG A 476 -23.48 -41.51 20.73
CA ARG A 476 -23.27 -42.94 20.91
C ARG A 476 -24.44 -43.40 21.76
N ASN A 477 -25.46 -43.93 21.10
CA ASN A 477 -26.51 -44.70 21.75
C ASN A 477 -25.83 -45.77 22.61
N PRO A 478 -25.95 -45.72 23.95
CA PRO A 478 -25.33 -46.72 24.83
C PRO A 478 -25.97 -48.11 24.73
N SER A 479 -26.94 -48.31 23.83
CA SER A 479 -27.81 -49.48 23.78
C SER A 479 -27.37 -50.62 22.85
N GLN A 480 -26.18 -50.56 22.23
CA GLN A 480 -25.69 -51.65 21.35
C GLN A 480 -24.46 -52.42 21.84
N GLU A 481 -23.97 -52.19 23.06
CA GLU A 481 -22.76 -52.85 23.58
C GLU A 481 -23.03 -53.87 24.71
N SER A 482 -24.27 -54.38 24.83
CA SER A 482 -24.64 -55.43 25.79
C SER A 482 -24.96 -56.81 25.19
N SER A 483 -24.73 -57.02 23.89
CA SER A 483 -25.06 -58.27 23.19
C SER A 483 -23.84 -58.98 22.59
N LYS A 484 -22.72 -59.07 23.32
CA LYS A 484 -21.67 -60.08 23.08
C LYS A 484 -21.03 -60.46 24.42
N LYS A 485 -21.67 -61.40 25.12
CA LYS A 485 -21.04 -62.30 26.07
C LYS A 485 -21.47 -63.71 25.74
#